data_AF-A0A2E7T0Y0-F1
#
_entry.id   AF-A0A2E7T0Y0-F1
#
_cell.length_a   1.000
_cell.length_b   1.000
_cell.length_c   1.000
_cell.angle_alpha   90.00
_cell.angle_beta   90.00
_cell.angle_gamma   90.00
#
_symmetry.space_group_name_H-M   'P 1'
#
loop_
_entity.id
_entity.type
_entity.pdbx_description
1 polymer ?
#
loop_
_entity_poly.entity_id
_entity_poly.type
_entity_poly.pdbx_seq_one_letter_code
_entity_poly.pdbx_strand_id
1 'polypeptide(L)'
;MEPLVRWLLGGFVVSLLFIVVARWFWKRYDQPSEAALEWQKEQEEKRKERKVWESVEMQMRREAEEAERKAAFQIKREVAASSGKAPDAKTVSKAFESLGTPVQQSASTEKDLETESDDSDVELVPELVQVRQDAWDGSDEQPDEQPQEPDWELVERLKRIAGSDETEEVPHPEIPEAPSLPNLEEPTSEEFHSWLTEEE
;
A
#
# COMPACT_ATOMS: atom_id res chain seq x y z
N MET A 1 -74.87 -33.70 14.31
CA MET A 1 -73.63 -32.96 14.65
C MET A 1 -74.04 -31.83 15.57
N GLU A 2 -73.61 -31.87 16.83
CA GLU A 2 -73.90 -30.80 17.77
C GLU A 2 -73.34 -29.46 17.25
N PRO A 3 -74.05 -28.34 17.44
CA PRO A 3 -73.64 -27.04 16.91
C PRO A 3 -72.25 -26.61 17.41
N LEU A 4 -71.86 -27.05 18.60
CA LEU A 4 -70.56 -26.77 19.21
C LEU A 4 -69.40 -27.35 18.38
N VAL A 5 -69.51 -28.61 17.96
CA VAL A 5 -68.48 -29.29 17.16
C VAL A 5 -68.30 -28.63 15.80
N ARG A 6 -69.39 -28.15 15.19
CA ARG A 6 -69.36 -27.44 13.91
C ARG A 6 -68.60 -26.12 13.98
N TRP A 7 -68.79 -25.35 15.05
CA TRP A 7 -68.04 -24.11 15.28
C TRP A 7 -66.57 -24.38 15.60
N LEU A 8 -66.27 -25.42 16.38
CA LEU A 8 -64.88 -25.82 16.69
C LEU A 8 -64.12 -26.20 15.42
N LEU A 9 -64.72 -27.03 14.56
CA LEU A 9 -64.12 -27.46 13.30
C LEU A 9 -63.99 -26.29 12.31
N GLY A 10 -64.99 -25.41 12.26
CA GLY A 10 -64.94 -24.19 11.45
C GLY A 10 -63.80 -23.26 11.87
N GLY A 11 -63.68 -22.99 13.18
CA GLY A 11 -62.59 -22.18 13.74
C GLY A 11 -61.21 -22.81 13.50
N PHE A 12 -61.10 -24.13 13.57
CA PHE A 12 -59.86 -24.84 13.27
C PHE A 12 -59.42 -24.66 11.81
N VAL A 13 -60.34 -24.80 10.85
CA VAL A 13 -60.04 -24.58 9.43
C VAL A 13 -59.66 -23.13 9.15
N VAL A 14 -60.34 -22.16 9.77
CA VAL A 14 -60.00 -20.73 9.66
C VAL A 14 -58.62 -20.45 10.26
N SER A 15 -58.26 -21.08 11.39
CA SER A 15 -56.94 -20.96 12.00
C SER A 15 -55.84 -21.49 11.08
N LEU A 16 -56.03 -22.66 10.47
CA LEU A 16 -55.08 -23.20 9.49
C LEU A 16 -54.91 -22.28 8.27
N LEU A 17 -56.01 -21.71 7.75
CA LEU A 17 -55.94 -20.71 6.68
C LEU A 17 -55.15 -19.48 7.11
N PHE A 18 -55.37 -18.99 8.34
CA PHE A 18 -54.68 -17.82 8.86
C PHE A 18 -53.17 -18.05 8.97
N ILE A 19 -52.72 -19.24 9.36
CA ILE A 19 -51.29 -19.61 9.40
C ILE A 19 -50.67 -19.54 8.01
N VAL A 20 -51.35 -20.05 6.98
CA VAL A 20 -50.87 -19.99 5.60
C VAL A 20 -50.78 -18.55 5.10
N VAL A 21 -51.81 -17.73 5.38
CA VAL A 21 -51.84 -16.31 5.02
C VAL A 21 -50.74 -15.53 5.74
N ALA A 22 -50.54 -15.77 7.04
CA ALA A 22 -49.47 -15.13 7.81
C ALA A 22 -48.09 -15.53 7.25
N ARG A 23 -47.87 -16.82 6.96
CA ARG A 23 -46.61 -17.27 6.36
C ARG A 23 -46.35 -16.62 4.99
N TRP A 24 -47.39 -16.48 4.17
CA TRP A 24 -47.30 -15.78 2.89
C TRP A 24 -47.04 -14.29 3.07
N PHE A 25 -47.73 -13.66 4.03
CA PHE A 25 -47.59 -12.25 4.36
C PHE A 25 -46.16 -11.92 4.79
N TRP A 26 -45.56 -12.70 5.70
CA TRP A 26 -44.15 -12.52 6.08
C TRP A 26 -43.22 -12.71 4.88
N LYS A 27 -43.43 -13.74 4.06
CA LYS A 27 -42.61 -13.96 2.86
C LYS A 27 -42.72 -12.80 1.84
N ARG A 28 -43.84 -12.09 1.80
CA ARG A 28 -44.12 -11.03 0.82
C ARG A 28 -43.79 -9.62 1.31
N TYR A 29 -43.97 -9.35 2.61
CA TYR A 29 -43.82 -8.03 3.20
C TYR A 29 -42.58 -7.90 4.09
N ASP A 30 -42.03 -8.99 4.61
CA ASP A 30 -40.79 -9.01 5.41
C ASP A 30 -39.56 -9.30 4.53
N GLN A 31 -39.62 -8.98 3.24
CA GLN A 31 -38.41 -9.00 2.40
C GLN A 31 -37.54 -7.81 2.80
N PRO A 32 -36.20 -8.00 2.97
CA PRO A 32 -35.31 -6.88 3.19
C PRO A 32 -35.52 -5.91 2.04
N SER A 33 -35.78 -4.64 2.37
CA SER A 33 -36.01 -3.58 1.38
C SER A 33 -34.93 -3.63 0.30
N GLU A 34 -35.27 -3.40 -0.97
CA GLU A 34 -34.30 -3.42 -2.08
C GLU A 34 -33.07 -2.54 -1.81
N ALA A 35 -33.25 -1.42 -1.11
CA ALA A 35 -32.18 -0.54 -0.62
C ALA A 35 -31.18 -1.23 0.34
N ALA A 36 -31.62 -2.18 1.16
CA ALA A 36 -30.75 -2.97 2.03
C ALA A 36 -29.94 -3.99 1.22
N LEU A 37 -30.50 -4.49 0.12
CA LEU A 37 -29.82 -5.39 -0.79
C LEU A 37 -28.74 -4.65 -1.60
N GLU A 38 -29.06 -3.47 -2.10
CA GLU A 38 -28.12 -2.58 -2.79
C GLU A 38 -26.98 -2.17 -1.85
N TRP A 39 -27.30 -1.77 -0.62
CA TRP A 39 -26.29 -1.46 0.39
C TRP A 39 -25.37 -2.65 0.68
N GLN A 40 -25.89 -3.88 0.76
CA GLN A 40 -25.05 -5.07 0.92
C GLN A 40 -24.15 -5.33 -0.28
N LYS A 41 -24.65 -5.16 -1.51
CA LYS A 41 -23.83 -5.28 -2.73
C LYS A 41 -22.70 -4.23 -2.76
N GLU A 42 -23.02 -2.98 -2.45
CA GLU A 42 -22.00 -1.92 -2.33
C GLU A 42 -20.95 -2.25 -1.27
N GLN A 43 -21.34 -2.85 -0.14
CA GLN A 43 -20.39 -3.28 0.88
C GLN A 43 -19.51 -4.42 0.39
N GLU A 44 -20.06 -5.38 -0.36
CA GLU A 44 -19.27 -6.47 -0.95
C GLU A 44 -18.26 -5.94 -1.97
N GLU A 45 -18.65 -4.99 -2.81
CA GLU A 45 -17.77 -4.33 -3.77
C GLU A 45 -16.66 -3.56 -3.03
N LYS A 46 -17.02 -2.74 -2.05
CA LYS A 46 -16.04 -2.02 -1.21
C LYS A 46 -15.08 -2.96 -0.48
N ARG A 47 -15.52 -4.14 -0.05
CA ARG A 47 -14.64 -5.15 0.57
C ARG A 47 -13.68 -5.77 -0.44
N LYS A 48 -14.12 -6.02 -1.68
CA LYS A 48 -13.26 -6.51 -2.76
C LYS A 48 -12.21 -5.46 -3.09
N GLU A 49 -12.62 -4.22 -3.28
CA GLU A 49 -11.72 -3.09 -3.49
C GLU A 49 -10.70 -2.98 -2.36
N ARG A 50 -11.14 -2.99 -1.09
CA ARG A 50 -10.22 -2.93 0.06
C ARG A 50 -9.19 -4.04 0.06
N LYS A 51 -9.57 -5.29 -0.27
CA LYS A 51 -8.62 -6.40 -0.38
C LYS A 51 -7.60 -6.18 -1.50
N VAL A 52 -8.05 -5.64 -2.64
CA VAL A 52 -7.15 -5.28 -3.74
C VAL A 52 -6.21 -4.15 -3.29
N TRP A 53 -6.71 -3.10 -2.66
CA TRP A 53 -5.89 -2.01 -2.11
C TRP A 53 -4.87 -2.50 -1.08
N GLU A 54 -5.27 -3.39 -0.16
CA GLU A 54 -4.37 -4.00 0.83
C GLU A 54 -3.25 -4.81 0.14
N SER A 55 -3.57 -5.55 -0.93
CA SER A 55 -2.57 -6.29 -1.69
C SER A 55 -1.59 -5.37 -2.43
N VAL A 56 -2.09 -4.27 -3.00
CA VAL A 56 -1.27 -3.24 -3.68
C VAL A 56 -0.38 -2.51 -2.68
N GLU A 57 -0.91 -2.14 -1.51
CA GLU A 57 -0.14 -1.48 -0.46
C GLU A 57 0.99 -2.38 0.06
N MET A 58 0.72 -3.67 0.24
CA MET A 58 1.77 -4.63 0.62
C MET A 58 2.84 -4.76 -0.46
N GLN A 59 2.47 -4.74 -1.74
CA GLN A 59 3.43 -4.76 -2.86
C GLN A 59 4.26 -3.47 -2.91
N MET A 60 3.61 -2.31 -2.84
CA MET A 60 4.27 -0.99 -2.79
C MET A 60 5.24 -0.91 -1.61
N ARG A 61 4.88 -1.45 -0.45
CA ARG A 61 5.76 -1.48 0.72
C ARG A 61 7.00 -2.33 0.49
N ARG A 62 6.88 -3.48 -0.18
CA ARG A 62 8.01 -4.33 -0.54
C ARG A 62 8.94 -3.63 -1.54
N GLU A 63 8.35 -3.01 -2.57
CA GLU A 63 9.11 -2.26 -3.58
C GLU A 63 9.79 -1.01 -2.97
N ALA A 64 9.12 -0.33 -2.03
CA ALA A 64 9.68 0.78 -1.28
C ALA A 64 10.84 0.34 -0.39
N GLU A 65 10.73 -0.77 0.33
CA GLU A 65 11.85 -1.33 1.11
C GLU A 65 13.05 -1.70 0.22
N GLU A 66 12.81 -2.23 -0.98
CA GLU A 66 13.89 -2.48 -1.94
C GLU A 66 14.53 -1.20 -2.47
N ALA A 67 13.72 -0.18 -2.77
CA ALA A 67 14.19 1.13 -3.20
C ALA A 67 14.99 1.84 -2.09
N GLU A 68 14.51 1.78 -0.85
CA GLU A 68 15.19 2.32 0.34
C GLU A 68 16.52 1.60 0.59
N ARG A 69 16.58 0.26 0.45
CA ARG A 69 17.84 -0.48 0.55
C ARG A 69 18.84 -0.05 -0.50
N LYS A 70 18.41 0.13 -1.76
CA LYS A 70 19.26 0.60 -2.86
C LYS A 70 19.72 2.05 -2.63
N ALA A 71 18.84 2.93 -2.15
CA ALA A 71 19.18 4.31 -1.82
C ALA A 71 20.15 4.39 -0.64
N ALA A 72 19.90 3.64 0.44
CA ALA A 72 20.76 3.55 1.60
C ALA A 72 22.15 3.01 1.26
N PHE A 73 22.25 2.04 0.35
CA PHE A 73 23.54 1.54 -0.14
C PHE A 73 24.31 2.62 -0.91
N GLN A 74 23.64 3.40 -1.77
CA GLN A 74 24.27 4.51 -2.48
C GLN A 74 24.75 5.61 -1.53
N ILE A 75 23.93 6.01 -0.55
CA ILE A 75 24.33 6.98 0.48
C ILE A 75 25.55 6.46 1.27
N LYS A 76 25.52 5.20 1.73
CA LYS A 76 26.67 4.61 2.43
C LYS A 76 27.93 4.57 1.57
N ARG A 77 27.78 4.28 0.27
CA ARG A 77 28.89 4.26 -0.69
C ARG A 77 29.47 5.65 -0.92
N GLU A 78 28.63 6.67 -1.06
CA GLU A 78 29.06 8.05 -1.21
C GLU A 78 29.75 8.57 0.06
N VAL A 79 29.21 8.27 1.24
CA VAL A 79 29.83 8.62 2.52
C VAL A 79 31.19 7.94 2.66
N ALA A 80 31.30 6.64 2.37
CA ALA A 80 32.57 5.92 2.42
C ALA A 80 33.58 6.47 1.40
N ALA A 81 33.13 6.78 0.17
CA ALA A 81 33.97 7.39 -0.86
C ALA A 81 34.43 8.80 -0.49
N SER A 82 33.57 9.60 0.15
CA SER A 82 33.92 10.94 0.64
C SER A 82 34.84 10.89 1.85
N SER A 83 34.69 9.88 2.73
CA SER A 83 35.51 9.66 3.91
C SER A 83 36.96 9.23 3.60
N GLY A 84 37.22 8.72 2.40
CA GLY A 84 38.57 8.34 1.94
C GLY A 84 39.33 9.45 1.20
N LYS A 85 38.71 10.62 0.96
CA LYS A 85 39.39 11.72 0.29
C LYS A 85 40.34 12.41 1.28
N ALA A 86 41.64 12.14 1.15
CA ALA A 86 42.64 12.85 1.94
C ALA A 86 42.45 14.38 1.79
N PRO A 87 42.51 15.15 2.91
CA PRO A 87 42.39 16.60 2.85
C PRO A 87 43.47 17.20 1.95
N ASP A 88 43.13 18.26 1.21
CA ASP A 88 44.06 18.89 0.27
C ASP A 88 45.34 19.33 1.00
N ALA A 89 46.49 19.09 0.36
CA ALA A 89 47.81 19.29 0.97
C ALA A 89 48.00 20.74 1.46
N LYS A 90 47.39 21.73 0.81
CA LYS A 90 47.45 23.13 1.22
C LYS A 90 46.65 23.40 2.49
N THR A 91 45.48 22.77 2.65
CA THR A 91 44.70 22.81 3.90
C THR A 91 45.45 22.15 5.06
N VAL A 92 46.09 21.02 4.80
CA VAL A 92 46.92 20.33 5.80
C VAL A 92 48.11 21.20 6.21
N SER A 93 48.85 21.76 5.26
CA SER A 93 49.97 22.68 5.54
C SER A 93 49.55 23.91 6.33
N LYS A 94 48.41 24.53 5.98
CA LYS A 94 47.88 25.70 6.71
C LYS A 94 47.47 25.37 8.15
N ALA A 95 46.93 24.16 8.39
CA ALA A 95 46.60 23.69 9.74
C ALA A 95 47.87 23.47 10.59
N PHE A 96 48.91 22.85 10.02
CA PHE A 96 50.21 22.69 10.70
C PHE A 96 50.91 24.02 10.96
N GLU A 97 50.85 24.97 10.03
CA GLU A 97 51.37 26.33 10.22
C GLU A 97 50.65 27.07 11.35
N SER A 98 49.32 26.89 11.45
CA SER A 98 48.51 27.44 12.56
C SER A 98 48.80 26.78 13.92
N LEU A 99 49.30 25.54 13.93
CA LEU A 99 49.69 24.80 15.14
C LEU A 99 51.13 25.09 15.59
N GLY A 100 51.88 25.91 14.84
CA GLY A 100 53.20 26.40 15.22
C GLY A 100 54.32 25.35 15.18
N THR A 101 54.10 24.20 14.55
CA THR A 101 55.11 23.13 14.41
C THR A 101 55.83 23.21 13.05
N PRO A 102 57.17 23.38 13.01
CA PRO A 102 57.92 23.29 11.76
C PRO A 102 57.97 21.83 11.27
N VAL A 103 57.45 21.57 10.07
CA VAL A 103 57.45 20.24 9.44
C VAL A 103 58.86 19.88 8.99
N GLN A 104 59.55 19.04 9.76
CA GLN A 104 60.75 18.33 9.33
C GLN A 104 60.32 16.99 8.71
N GLN A 105 60.29 16.92 7.37
CA GLN A 105 59.96 15.74 6.62
C GLN A 105 61.13 14.73 6.65
N SER A 106 61.07 13.72 7.51
CA SER A 106 61.94 12.55 7.43
C SER A 106 61.15 11.35 6.91
N ALA A 107 61.40 11.02 5.65
CA ALA A 107 61.06 9.75 5.03
C ALA A 107 61.74 8.60 5.78
N SER A 108 60.98 7.57 6.14
CA SER A 108 61.35 6.15 6.30
C SER A 108 60.34 5.50 7.24
N THR A 109 59.53 4.58 6.72
CA THR A 109 59.26 3.25 7.33
C THR A 109 58.49 2.46 6.28
N GLU A 110 59.27 1.85 5.42
CA GLU A 110 58.98 0.64 4.70
C GLU A 110 59.24 -0.52 5.67
N LYS A 111 58.19 -1.11 6.26
CA LYS A 111 58.14 -2.54 6.59
C LYS A 111 56.78 -2.95 7.16
N ASP A 112 56.37 -4.14 6.73
CA ASP A 112 55.49 -5.07 7.43
C ASP A 112 54.00 -4.73 7.40
N LEU A 113 53.28 -5.39 6.49
CA LEU A 113 52.01 -6.05 6.77
C LEU A 113 51.70 -6.98 5.59
N GLU A 114 52.44 -8.09 5.48
CA GLU A 114 51.88 -9.32 4.89
C GLU A 114 50.78 -9.77 5.86
N THR A 115 49.55 -9.31 5.63
CA THR A 115 48.37 -9.95 6.21
C THR A 115 47.87 -10.94 5.19
N GLU A 116 48.32 -12.16 5.36
CA GLU A 116 47.68 -13.35 4.80
C GLU A 116 46.26 -13.35 5.35
N SER A 117 45.32 -12.81 4.57
CA SER A 117 43.90 -12.88 4.88
C SER A 117 43.48 -14.34 4.79
N ASP A 118 43.35 -14.96 5.95
CA ASP A 118 42.81 -16.30 6.17
C ASP A 118 41.36 -16.33 5.63
N ASP A 119 41.20 -16.82 4.41
CA ASP A 119 39.91 -16.95 3.70
C ASP A 119 39.11 -18.20 4.17
N SER A 120 39.51 -18.79 5.30
CA SER A 120 38.91 -20.00 5.88
C SER A 120 37.45 -19.81 6.33
N ASP A 121 37.00 -18.56 6.52
CA ASP A 121 35.60 -18.25 6.87
C ASP A 121 34.63 -18.30 5.67
N VAL A 122 35.12 -18.37 4.42
CA VAL A 122 34.27 -18.45 3.21
C VAL A 122 33.89 -19.90 2.87
N GLU A 123 34.63 -20.89 3.35
CA GLU A 123 34.24 -22.31 3.22
C GLU A 123 33.22 -22.77 4.29
N LEU A 124 32.93 -21.93 5.30
CA LEU A 124 31.93 -22.21 6.33
C LEU A 124 30.54 -21.61 6.00
N VAL A 125 30.15 -21.60 4.72
CA VAL A 125 28.74 -21.41 4.38
C VAL A 125 27.98 -22.68 4.80
N PRO A 126 27.10 -22.65 5.81
CA PRO A 126 26.23 -23.79 6.05
C PRO A 126 25.37 -23.96 4.80
N GLU A 127 25.54 -25.12 4.15
CA GLU A 127 24.68 -25.75 3.14
C GLU A 127 23.67 -24.81 2.47
N LEU A 128 23.87 -24.52 1.17
CA LEU A 128 22.97 -23.69 0.34
C LEU A 128 21.52 -23.88 0.79
N VAL A 129 20.96 -22.86 1.46
CA VAL A 129 19.59 -22.87 1.95
C VAL A 129 18.70 -23.12 0.74
N GLN A 130 18.14 -24.33 0.64
CA GLN A 130 17.15 -24.65 -0.37
C GLN A 130 15.91 -23.81 -0.05
N VAL A 131 15.80 -22.68 -0.74
CA VAL A 131 14.56 -21.93 -0.84
C VAL A 131 13.54 -22.93 -1.39
N ARG A 132 12.43 -23.13 -0.68
CA ARG A 132 11.32 -23.90 -1.24
C ARG A 132 10.88 -23.18 -2.50
N GLN A 133 11.30 -23.69 -3.65
CA GLN A 133 10.53 -23.57 -4.87
C GLN A 133 9.32 -24.44 -4.61
N ASP A 134 8.27 -23.79 -4.11
CA ASP A 134 6.93 -24.29 -4.14
C ASP A 134 6.70 -24.97 -5.49
N ALA A 135 6.58 -26.30 -5.40
CA ALA A 135 6.26 -27.16 -6.50
C ALA A 135 4.89 -26.71 -7.02
N TRP A 136 4.92 -26.01 -8.15
CA TRP A 136 3.77 -25.91 -9.02
C TRP A 136 3.41 -27.33 -9.44
N ASP A 137 2.33 -27.88 -8.90
CA ASP A 137 1.81 -29.17 -9.29
C ASP A 137 1.12 -29.04 -10.65
N GLY A 138 1.92 -29.20 -11.71
CA GLY A 138 1.47 -29.24 -13.09
C GLY A 138 0.63 -30.49 -13.40
N SER A 139 -0.54 -30.59 -12.80
CA SER A 139 -1.65 -31.46 -13.20
C SER A 139 -2.93 -30.64 -13.02
N ASP A 140 -3.63 -30.22 -14.07
CA ASP A 140 -4.01 -31.04 -15.20
C ASP A 140 -4.07 -30.26 -16.52
N GLU A 141 -3.89 -31.04 -17.59
CA GLU A 141 -4.20 -30.78 -19.00
C GLU A 141 -3.12 -30.06 -19.84
N GLN A 142 -2.10 -30.84 -20.27
CA GLN A 142 -1.64 -30.69 -21.66
C GLN A 142 -2.79 -31.17 -22.57
N PRO A 143 -3.23 -30.30 -23.50
CA PRO A 143 -2.71 -30.46 -24.84
C PRO A 143 -2.25 -29.14 -25.48
N ASP A 144 -1.24 -29.30 -26.34
CA ASP A 144 -0.76 -28.39 -27.38
C ASP A 144 0.29 -27.32 -27.00
N GLU A 145 1.54 -27.67 -27.35
CA GLU A 145 2.67 -26.79 -27.62
C GLU A 145 2.29 -25.61 -28.54
N GLN A 146 1.99 -24.45 -27.96
CA GLN A 146 2.38 -23.15 -28.50
C GLN A 146 2.73 -22.22 -27.33
N PRO A 147 3.81 -21.42 -27.40
CA PRO A 147 3.99 -20.35 -26.44
C PRO A 147 2.75 -19.46 -26.55
N GLN A 148 1.98 -19.35 -25.47
CA GLN A 148 0.83 -18.45 -25.43
C GLN A 148 1.39 -17.05 -25.62
N GLU A 149 1.28 -16.53 -26.84
CA GLU A 149 1.76 -15.20 -27.16
C GLU A 149 1.03 -14.23 -26.22
N PRO A 150 1.76 -13.27 -25.61
CA PRO A 150 1.15 -12.34 -24.67
C PRO A 150 -0.06 -11.67 -25.31
N ASP A 151 -1.09 -11.35 -24.51
CA ASP A 151 -2.36 -10.76 -24.97
C ASP A 151 -2.14 -9.46 -25.76
N TRP A 152 -1.86 -9.58 -27.07
CA TRP A 152 -1.72 -8.46 -28.01
C TRP A 152 -3.01 -7.64 -28.09
N GLU A 153 -4.14 -8.23 -27.71
CA GLU A 153 -5.43 -7.57 -27.57
C GLU A 153 -5.40 -6.45 -26.51
N LEU A 154 -4.68 -6.65 -25.39
CA LEU A 154 -4.52 -5.60 -24.37
C LEU A 154 -3.69 -4.44 -24.89
N VAL A 155 -2.62 -4.74 -25.63
CA VAL A 155 -1.76 -3.71 -26.25
C VAL A 155 -2.53 -2.93 -27.31
N GLU A 156 -3.35 -3.61 -28.11
CA GLU A 156 -4.16 -2.98 -29.15
C GLU A 156 -5.33 -2.18 -28.55
N ARG A 157 -5.93 -2.65 -27.46
CA ARG A 157 -6.94 -1.91 -26.70
C ARG A 157 -6.34 -0.68 -26.02
N LEU A 158 -5.16 -0.78 -25.42
CA LEU A 158 -4.47 0.36 -24.81
C LEU A 158 -4.05 1.38 -25.87
N LYS A 159 -3.57 0.93 -27.05
CA LYS A 159 -3.29 1.79 -28.19
C LYS A 159 -4.55 2.46 -28.74
N ARG A 160 -5.70 1.78 -28.72
CA ARG A 160 -7.00 2.36 -29.09
C ARG A 160 -7.43 3.43 -28.10
N ILE A 161 -7.30 3.18 -26.79
CA ILE A 161 -7.64 4.15 -25.73
C ILE A 161 -6.69 5.36 -25.75
N ALA A 162 -5.40 5.13 -25.98
CA ALA A 162 -4.41 6.22 -26.09
C ALA A 162 -4.51 6.99 -27.42
N GLY A 163 -5.01 6.35 -28.48
CA GLY A 163 -5.23 6.96 -29.78
C GLY A 163 -6.61 7.62 -29.94
N SER A 164 -7.59 7.22 -29.13
CA SER A 164 -8.82 7.97 -28.93
C SER A 164 -8.51 9.15 -28.02
N ASP A 165 -8.12 10.27 -28.61
CA ASP A 165 -8.11 11.59 -27.98
C ASP A 165 -9.56 12.09 -27.73
N GLU A 166 -10.45 11.16 -27.40
CA GLU A 166 -11.82 11.43 -26.95
C GLU A 166 -11.74 11.66 -25.45
N THR A 167 -11.13 12.79 -25.11
CA THR A 167 -11.50 13.49 -23.90
C THR A 167 -12.96 13.90 -24.12
N GLU A 168 -13.89 13.04 -23.67
CA GLU A 168 -15.22 13.52 -23.34
C GLU A 168 -15.00 14.61 -22.29
N GLU A 169 -14.89 15.86 -22.74
CA GLU A 169 -15.17 17.05 -21.93
C GLU A 169 -16.62 16.91 -21.50
N VAL A 170 -16.86 16.11 -20.47
CA VAL A 170 -18.07 16.21 -19.67
C VAL A 170 -18.09 17.68 -19.24
N PRO A 171 -19.08 18.48 -19.66
CA PRO A 171 -19.15 19.87 -19.24
C PRO A 171 -19.20 19.84 -17.70
N HIS A 172 -18.13 20.30 -17.08
CA HIS A 172 -18.06 20.36 -15.63
C HIS A 172 -19.27 21.17 -15.17
N PRO A 173 -20.15 20.63 -14.32
CA PRO A 173 -21.25 21.42 -13.78
C PRO A 173 -20.62 22.63 -13.09
N GLU A 174 -21.12 23.82 -13.42
CA GLU A 174 -20.63 25.08 -12.85
C GLU A 174 -20.59 24.94 -11.32
N ILE A 175 -19.39 24.95 -10.76
CA ILE A 175 -19.19 24.87 -9.32
C ILE A 175 -19.90 26.10 -8.74
N PRO A 176 -20.84 25.94 -7.80
CA PRO A 176 -21.49 27.09 -7.17
C PRO A 176 -20.42 27.97 -6.53
N GLU A 177 -20.51 29.29 -6.73
CA GLU A 177 -19.59 30.23 -6.12
C GLU A 177 -19.53 29.98 -4.61
N ALA A 178 -18.30 29.83 -4.10
CA ALA A 178 -18.10 29.58 -2.68
C ALA A 178 -18.71 30.75 -1.89
N PRO A 179 -19.39 30.48 -0.76
CA PRO A 179 -19.90 31.53 0.10
C PRO A 179 -18.73 32.42 0.57
N SER A 180 -18.90 33.74 0.48
CA SER A 180 -17.92 34.70 0.97
C SER A 180 -17.70 34.45 2.46
N LEU A 181 -16.51 33.99 2.83
CA LEU A 181 -16.14 33.84 4.22
C LEU A 181 -16.16 35.23 4.88
N PRO A 182 -16.71 35.37 6.10
CA PRO A 182 -16.54 36.60 6.86
C PRO A 182 -15.04 36.87 7.00
N ASN A 183 -14.63 38.12 6.81
CA ASN A 183 -13.24 38.54 6.98
C ASN A 183 -12.88 38.32 8.46
N LEU A 184 -12.24 37.19 8.75
CA LEU A 184 -11.64 36.95 10.06
C LEU A 184 -10.48 37.93 10.14
N GLU A 185 -10.67 39.01 10.91
CA GLU A 185 -9.54 39.79 11.41
C GLU A 185 -8.54 38.79 11.97
N GLU A 186 -7.31 38.79 11.43
CA GLU A 186 -6.25 37.91 11.91
C GLU A 186 -6.23 37.99 13.44
N PRO A 187 -6.30 36.86 14.16
CA PRO A 187 -6.20 36.90 15.60
C PRO A 187 -4.84 37.52 15.90
N THR A 188 -4.88 38.76 16.40
CA THR A 188 -3.68 39.45 16.84
C THR A 188 -2.97 38.51 17.81
N SER A 189 -1.66 38.35 17.68
CA SER A 189 -0.83 37.39 18.41
C SER A 189 -1.03 37.36 19.93
N GLU A 190 -1.67 38.39 20.48
CA GLU A 190 -2.10 38.48 21.88
C GLU A 190 -3.22 37.47 22.26
N GLU A 191 -4.15 37.17 21.36
CA GLU A 191 -5.26 36.22 21.61
C GLU A 191 -4.76 34.76 21.57
N PHE A 192 -3.81 34.48 20.68
CA PHE A 192 -3.10 33.19 20.65
C PHE A 192 -2.22 33.00 21.90
N HIS A 193 -1.65 34.09 22.44
CA HIS A 193 -0.90 34.05 23.68
C HIS A 193 -1.78 33.84 24.92
N SER A 194 -3.00 34.40 24.95
CA SER A 194 -3.91 34.20 26.09
C SER A 194 -4.34 32.73 26.22
N TRP A 195 -4.66 32.08 25.10
CA TRP A 195 -4.96 30.64 25.05
C TRP A 195 -3.79 29.75 25.51
N LEU A 196 -2.55 30.18 25.26
CA LEU A 196 -1.35 29.42 25.63
C LEU A 196 -1.01 29.53 27.13
N THR A 197 -1.45 30.59 27.81
CA THR A 197 -1.15 30.85 29.23
C THR A 197 -2.25 30.43 30.20
N GLU A 198 -3.41 29.99 29.71
CA GLU A 198 -4.54 29.57 30.55
C GLU A 198 -4.47 28.07 30.95
N GLU A 199 -3.46 27.33 30.49
CA GLU A 199 -3.06 26.03 31.04
C GLU A 199 -1.79 26.16 31.91
N GLU A 200 -1.90 26.75 33.11
CA GLU A 200 -1.02 26.43 34.25
C GLU A 200 -1.78 26.51 35.59
#